data_AF-A0A2P1PZ05-F1
#
_entry.id   AF-A0A2P1PZ05-F1
#
_cell.length_a   1.000
_cell.length_b   1.000
_cell.length_c   1.000
_cell.angle_alpha   90.00
_cell.angle_beta   90.00
_cell.angle_gamma   90.00
#
_symmetry.space_group_name_H-M   'P 1'
#
loop_
_entity.id
_entity.type
_entity.pdbx_description
1 polymer ?
#
loop_
_entity_poly.entity_id
_entity_poly.type
_entity_poly.pdbx_seq_one_letter_code
_entity_poly.pdbx_strand_id
1 'polypeptide(L)'
;MAPLLREYRRPWKLLSLGVGLALLIAGAYWYRAPDWDVGVSLIMALFAYLTAAWSLRVVVTRRWRALPLALFWTWWTVDGCYALYWSIMDPAALAWMRSANAPASFCLYLACGLVWYFQGTLRELWRCWSTFGAPPQI
;
A
#
# COMPACT_ATOMS: atom_id res chain seq x y z
N MET A 1 -19.41 -11.23 5.41
CA MET A 1 -18.23 -10.84 6.24
C MET A 1 -17.00 -11.75 6.08
N ALA A 2 -17.15 -13.07 5.92
CA ALA A 2 -16.02 -14.01 5.79
C ALA A 2 -14.96 -13.74 4.69
N PRO A 3 -15.31 -13.31 3.45
CA PRO A 3 -14.31 -13.20 2.37
C PRO A 3 -13.36 -12.01 2.55
N LEU A 4 -13.83 -10.87 3.07
CA LEU A 4 -12.98 -9.71 3.36
C LEU A 4 -12.04 -9.98 4.54
N LEU A 5 -12.53 -10.66 5.58
CA LEU A 5 -11.67 -11.09 6.70
C LEU A 5 -10.57 -12.04 6.23
N ARG A 6 -10.89 -12.96 5.31
CA ARG A 6 -9.88 -13.83 4.69
C ARG A 6 -8.86 -13.03 3.90
N GLU A 7 -9.30 -12.02 3.15
CA GLU A 7 -8.43 -11.13 2.37
C GLU A 7 -7.42 -10.37 3.24
N TYR A 8 -7.89 -9.73 4.30
CA TYR A 8 -7.06 -8.95 5.24
C TYR A 8 -6.32 -9.81 6.27
N ARG A 9 -6.47 -11.13 6.24
CA ARG A 9 -5.68 -12.04 7.10
C ARG A 9 -4.72 -12.90 6.28
N ARG A 10 -4.52 -12.57 5.00
CA ARG A 10 -3.54 -13.26 4.16
C ARG A 10 -2.14 -13.10 4.74
N PRO A 11 -1.39 -14.19 4.92
CA PRO A 11 -0.12 -14.16 5.65
C PRO A 11 0.91 -13.26 4.95
N TRP A 12 0.99 -13.25 3.62
CA TRP A 12 1.90 -12.36 2.89
C TRP A 12 1.51 -10.89 3.01
N LYS A 13 0.22 -10.54 3.06
CA LYS A 13 -0.23 -9.16 3.28
C LYS A 13 0.21 -8.66 4.66
N LEU A 14 -0.02 -9.47 5.69
CA LEU A 14 0.36 -9.13 7.06
C LEU A 14 1.88 -9.09 7.24
N LEU A 15 2.62 -10.05 6.68
CA LEU A 15 4.07 -10.09 6.77
C LEU A 15 4.71 -8.88 6.08
N SER A 16 4.33 -8.60 4.83
CA SER A 16 4.87 -7.45 4.09
C SER A 16 4.44 -6.11 4.70
N LEU A 17 3.22 -6.00 5.26
CA LEU A 17 2.82 -4.84 6.05
C LEU A 17 3.72 -4.68 7.29
N GLY A 18 3.96 -5.75 8.03
CA GLY A 18 4.81 -5.74 9.22
C GLY A 18 6.25 -5.32 8.90
N VAL A 19 6.84 -5.89 7.85
CA VAL A 19 8.17 -5.52 7.37
C VAL A 19 8.21 -4.06 6.92
N GLY A 20 7.25 -3.63 6.10
CA GLY A 20 7.18 -2.25 5.61
C GLY A 20 7.02 -1.24 6.75
N LEU A 21 6.15 -1.52 7.72
CA LEU A 21 5.94 -0.66 8.88
C LEU A 21 7.18 -0.61 9.78
N ALA A 22 7.85 -1.74 10.01
CA ALA A 22 9.10 -1.77 10.77
C ALA A 22 10.18 -0.90 10.11
N LEU A 23 10.31 -0.96 8.78
CA LEU A 23 11.22 -0.11 8.03
C LEU A 23 10.84 1.38 8.12
N LEU A 24 9.55 1.71 8.02
CA LEU A 24 9.08 3.08 8.14
C LEU A 24 9.38 3.67 9.52
N ILE A 25 9.13 2.89 10.57
CA ILE A 25 9.41 3.29 11.96
C ILE A 25 10.92 3.44 12.18
N ALA A 26 11.72 2.46 11.74
CA ALA A 26 13.18 2.53 11.86
C ALA A 26 13.74 3.75 11.10
N GLY A 27 13.24 4.01 9.90
CA GLY A 27 13.62 5.15 9.07
C GLY A 27 13.30 6.49 9.73
N ALA A 28 12.12 6.63 10.35
CA ALA A 28 11.75 7.84 11.09
C ALA A 28 12.77 8.18 12.21
N TYR A 29 13.24 7.18 12.96
CA TYR A 29 14.23 7.40 14.01
C TYR A 29 15.65 7.68 13.47
N TRP A 30 16.01 7.06 12.34
CA TRP A 30 17.35 7.16 11.76
C TRP A 30 17.56 8.45 10.97
N TYR A 31 16.64 8.76 10.05
CA TYR A 31 16.77 9.93 9.15
C TYR A 31 16.25 11.22 9.77
N ARG A 32 15.28 11.13 10.70
CA ARG A 32 14.68 12.29 11.39
C ARG A 32 14.26 13.40 10.43
N ALA A 33 13.67 13.01 9.30
CA ALA A 33 13.15 13.98 8.35
C ALA A 33 11.99 14.76 8.97
N PRO A 34 11.85 16.07 8.68
CA PRO A 34 10.90 16.96 9.35
C PRO A 34 9.43 16.56 9.13
N ASP A 35 9.12 15.81 8.08
CA ASP A 35 7.77 15.37 7.72
C ASP A 35 7.55 13.85 7.81
N TRP A 36 8.51 13.12 8.38
CA TRP A 36 8.47 11.67 8.49
C TRP A 36 8.55 11.23 9.95
N ASP A 37 7.39 10.90 10.51
CA ASP A 37 7.26 10.31 11.84
C ASP A 37 6.50 8.97 11.84
N VAL A 38 6.38 8.40 13.04
CA VAL A 38 5.67 7.14 13.26
C VAL A 38 4.16 7.30 13.04
N GLY A 39 3.58 8.45 13.38
CA GLY A 39 2.15 8.71 13.29
C GLY A 39 1.65 8.70 11.85
N VAL A 40 2.27 9.52 11.00
CA VAL A 40 1.94 9.60 9.57
C VAL A 40 2.19 8.26 8.87
N SER A 41 3.27 7.55 9.26
CA SER A 41 3.58 6.21 8.75
C SER A 41 2.46 5.20 9.05
N LEU A 42 1.93 5.19 10.28
CA LEU A 42 0.83 4.30 10.66
C LEU A 42 -0.47 4.62 9.91
N ILE A 43 -0.80 5.90 9.79
CA ILE A 43 -2.01 6.38 9.10
C ILE A 43 -1.97 5.99 7.62
N MET A 44 -0.87 6.30 6.93
CA MET A 44 -0.71 6.00 5.51
C MET A 44 -0.65 4.49 5.26
N ALA A 45 0.06 3.74 6.11
CA ALA A 45 0.13 2.27 6.00
C ALA A 45 -1.26 1.63 6.18
N LEU A 46 -2.08 2.13 7.11
CA LEU A 46 -3.45 1.66 7.30
C LEU A 46 -4.30 1.87 6.04
N PHE A 47 -4.30 3.09 5.48
CA PHE A 47 -5.07 3.35 4.26
C PHE A 47 -4.54 2.53 3.09
N ALA A 48 -3.22 2.44 2.90
CA ALA A 48 -2.63 1.60 1.87
C ALA A 48 -3.09 0.15 2.01
N TYR A 49 -3.08 -0.40 3.22
CA TYR A 49 -3.49 -1.78 3.49
C TYR A 49 -4.93 -2.09 3.04
N LEU A 50 -5.82 -1.11 3.25
CA LEU A 50 -7.23 -1.19 2.90
C LEU A 50 -7.47 -0.97 1.40
N THR A 51 -6.76 -0.04 0.77
CA THR A 51 -7.15 0.49 -0.55
C THR A 51 -6.22 0.10 -1.69
N ALA A 52 -4.92 -0.13 -1.46
CA ALA A 52 -3.93 -0.29 -2.53
C ALA A 52 -4.25 -1.43 -3.51
N ALA A 53 -4.47 -2.64 -2.99
CA ALA A 53 -4.81 -3.81 -3.81
C ALA A 53 -6.16 -3.64 -4.53
N TRP A 54 -7.12 -2.97 -3.89
CA TRP A 54 -8.44 -2.74 -4.47
C TRP A 54 -8.39 -1.68 -5.57
N SER A 55 -7.70 -0.55 -5.35
CA SER A 55 -7.53 0.50 -6.37
C SER A 55 -6.80 -0.05 -7.60
N LEU A 56 -5.72 -0.81 -7.40
CA LEU A 56 -5.02 -1.46 -8.51
C LEU A 56 -5.95 -2.40 -9.30
N ARG A 57 -6.79 -3.16 -8.59
CA ARG A 57 -7.77 -4.05 -9.22
C ARG A 57 -8.85 -3.30 -10.01
N VAL A 58 -9.33 -2.16 -9.52
CA VAL A 58 -10.29 -1.32 -10.26
C VAL A 58 -9.72 -0.95 -11.64
N VAL A 59 -8.45 -0.55 -11.69
CA VAL A 59 -7.75 -0.19 -12.94
C VAL A 59 -7.54 -1.43 -13.82
N VAL A 60 -6.91 -2.49 -13.29
CA VAL A 60 -6.57 -3.70 -14.07
C VAL A 60 -7.81 -4.40 -14.61
N THR A 61 -8.89 -4.49 -13.83
CA THR A 61 -10.15 -5.12 -14.23
C THR A 61 -11.12 -4.15 -14.92
N ARG A 62 -10.67 -2.92 -15.25
CA ARG A 62 -11.42 -1.91 -16.00
C ARG A 62 -12.80 -1.59 -15.41
N ARG A 63 -12.91 -1.56 -14.07
CA ARG A 63 -14.16 -1.24 -13.35
C ARG A 63 -14.38 0.27 -13.32
N TRP A 64 -14.60 0.88 -14.47
CA TRP A 64 -14.64 2.35 -14.65
C TRP A 64 -15.64 3.06 -13.74
N ARG A 65 -16.76 2.42 -13.39
CA ARG A 65 -17.74 2.97 -12.44
C ARG A 65 -17.17 3.21 -11.04
N ALA A 66 -16.15 2.43 -10.64
CA ALA A 66 -15.47 2.57 -9.37
C ALA A 66 -14.18 3.41 -9.47
N LEU A 67 -13.78 3.82 -10.68
CA LEU A 67 -12.53 4.56 -10.89
C LEU A 67 -12.49 5.88 -10.10
N PRO A 68 -13.55 6.72 -10.03
CA PRO A 68 -13.51 7.94 -9.24
C PRO A 68 -13.19 7.68 -7.76
N LEU A 69 -13.77 6.63 -7.19
CA LEU A 69 -13.51 6.23 -5.81
C LEU A 69 -12.10 5.66 -5.63
N ALA A 70 -11.59 4.91 -6.62
CA ALA A 70 -10.22 4.40 -6.62
C ALA A 70 -9.18 5.53 -6.69
N LEU A 71 -9.44 6.55 -7.51
CA LEU A 71 -8.61 7.75 -7.60
C LEU A 71 -8.65 8.55 -6.30
N PHE A 72 -9.83 8.73 -5.71
CA PHE A 72 -9.98 9.37 -4.40
C PHE A 72 -9.15 8.66 -3.33
N TRP A 73 -9.28 7.34 -3.20
CA TRP A 73 -8.53 6.59 -2.19
C TRP A 73 -7.03 6.56 -2.46
N THR A 74 -6.62 6.56 -3.73
CA THR A 74 -5.21 6.65 -4.11
C THR A 74 -4.64 8.00 -3.70
N TRP A 75 -5.28 9.10 -4.09
CA TRP A 75 -4.88 10.45 -3.67
C TRP A 75 -4.89 10.61 -2.15
N TRP A 76 -5.95 10.17 -1.48
CA TRP A 76 -6.08 10.26 -0.03
C TRP A 76 -4.95 9.54 0.69
N THR A 77 -4.64 8.31 0.27
CA THR A 77 -3.59 7.50 0.90
C THR A 77 -2.20 8.09 0.67
N VAL A 78 -1.95 8.62 -0.53
CA VAL A 78 -0.61 9.07 -0.94
C VAL A 78 -0.28 10.48 -0.47
N ASP A 79 -1.28 11.36 -0.45
CA ASP A 79 -1.08 12.80 -0.22
C ASP A 79 -2.14 13.40 0.70
N GLY A 80 -3.42 13.04 0.55
CA GLY A 80 -4.51 13.68 1.30
C GLY A 80 -4.40 13.55 2.82
N CYS A 81 -4.20 12.34 3.34
CA CYS A 81 -4.07 12.11 4.78
C CYS A 81 -2.75 12.65 5.35
N TYR A 82 -1.67 12.60 4.57
CA TYR A 82 -0.38 13.23 4.90
C TYR A 82 -0.53 14.75 5.02
N ALA A 83 -1.20 15.39 4.05
CA ALA A 83 -1.40 16.82 4.03
C ALA A 83 -2.27 17.27 5.20
N LEU A 84 -3.33 16.51 5.51
CA LEU A 84 -4.17 16.78 6.68
C LEU A 84 -3.35 16.66 7.97
N TYR A 85 -2.59 15.58 8.14
CA TYR A 85 -1.77 15.34 9.33
C TYR A 85 -0.79 16.49 9.58
N TRP A 86 0.03 16.83 8.57
CA TRP A 86 1.04 17.87 8.71
C TRP A 86 0.47 19.28 8.71
N SER A 87 -0.72 19.52 8.17
CA SER A 87 -1.40 20.82 8.35
C SER A 87 -1.72 21.13 9.80
N ILE A 88 -1.81 20.10 10.65
CA ILE A 88 -2.08 20.23 12.09
C ILE A 88 -0.75 20.19 12.87
N MET A 89 0.19 19.32 12.50
CA MET A 89 1.44 19.13 13.24
C MET A 89 2.48 20.22 12.96
N ASP A 90 2.74 20.52 11.69
CA ASP A 90 3.69 21.55 11.26
C ASP A 90 3.41 21.97 9.80
N PRO A 91 2.65 23.07 9.59
CA PRO A 91 2.34 23.58 8.26
C PRO A 91 3.58 23.99 7.44
N ALA A 92 4.68 24.35 8.09
CA ALA A 92 5.92 24.68 7.39
C ALA A 92 6.54 23.42 6.80
N ALA A 93 6.68 22.35 7.59
CA ALA A 93 7.16 21.05 7.10
C ALA A 93 6.33 20.55 5.91
N LEU A 94 5.00 20.69 5.99
CA LEU A 94 4.09 20.37 4.89
C LEU A 94 4.44 21.13 3.61
N ALA A 95 4.63 22.44 3.69
CA ALA A 95 4.88 23.28 2.53
C ALA A 95 6.17 22.89 1.79
N TRP A 96 7.20 22.48 2.53
CA TRP A 96 8.50 22.11 1.97
C TRP A 96 8.56 20.67 1.45
N MET A 97 7.88 19.73 2.11
CA MET A 97 8.10 18.29 1.87
C MET A 97 6.97 17.58 1.10
N ARG A 98 5.79 18.19 0.97
CA ARG A 98 4.64 17.55 0.31
C ARG A 98 4.94 17.05 -1.11
N SER A 99 5.66 17.86 -1.89
CA SER A 99 6.05 17.52 -3.27
C SER A 99 7.02 16.34 -3.34
N ALA A 100 7.81 16.09 -2.30
CA ALA A 100 8.70 14.94 -2.18
C ALA A 100 7.97 13.69 -1.63
N ASN A 101 7.06 13.87 -0.67
CA ASN A 101 6.26 12.78 -0.12
C ASN A 101 5.35 12.13 -1.19
N ALA A 102 4.63 12.93 -1.97
CA ALA A 102 3.65 12.42 -2.93
C ALA A 102 4.21 11.34 -3.89
N PRO A 103 5.35 11.54 -4.60
CA PRO A 103 5.90 10.50 -5.47
C PRO A 103 6.43 9.29 -4.69
N ALA A 104 7.08 9.48 -3.54
CA ALA A 104 7.58 8.38 -2.72
C ALA A 104 6.44 7.48 -2.23
N SER A 105 5.40 8.09 -1.68
CA SER A 105 4.20 7.43 -1.19
C SER A 105 3.39 6.78 -2.31
N PHE A 106 3.36 7.37 -3.51
CA PHE A 106 2.75 6.74 -4.68
C PHE A 106 3.46 5.45 -5.09
N CYS A 107 4.80 5.46 -5.13
CA CYS A 107 5.60 4.27 -5.42
C CYS A 107 5.36 3.16 -4.39
N LEU A 108 5.34 3.49 -3.09
CA LEU A 108 5.02 2.54 -2.03
C LEU A 108 3.60 2.00 -2.15
N TYR A 109 2.63 2.86 -2.48
CA TYR A 109 1.24 2.47 -2.69
C TYR A 109 1.08 1.49 -3.86
N LEU A 110 1.78 1.73 -4.97
CA LEU A 110 1.81 0.80 -6.11
C LEU A 110 2.49 -0.52 -5.76
N ALA A 111 3.63 -0.48 -5.08
CA ALA A 111 4.33 -1.69 -4.62
C ALA A 111 3.42 -2.53 -3.70
N CYS A 112 2.78 -1.89 -2.73
CA CYS A 112 1.76 -2.50 -1.88
C CYS A 112 0.62 -3.11 -2.71
N GLY A 113 0.09 -2.35 -3.67
CA GLY A 113 -0.96 -2.81 -4.59
C GLY A 113 -0.57 -4.09 -5.32
N LEU A 114 0.65 -4.17 -5.84
CA LEU A 114 1.20 -5.33 -6.54
C LEU A 114 1.40 -6.53 -5.61
N VAL A 115 2.10 -6.33 -4.48
CA VAL A 115 2.38 -7.41 -3.50
C VAL A 115 1.08 -7.99 -2.94
N TRP A 116 0.06 -7.14 -2.75
CA TRP A 116 -1.23 -7.54 -2.19
C TRP A 116 -2.28 -7.86 -3.24
N TYR A 117 -1.94 -7.80 -4.53
CA TYR A 117 -2.88 -8.08 -5.62
C TYR A 117 -3.34 -9.54 -5.62
N PHE A 118 -2.43 -10.46 -5.28
CA PHE A 118 -2.67 -11.90 -5.32
C PHE A 118 -3.67 -12.35 -4.24
N GLN A 119 -4.74 -13.00 -4.70
CA GLN A 119 -5.84 -13.49 -3.85
C GLN A 119 -5.92 -15.02 -3.73
N GLY A 120 -4.96 -15.76 -4.28
CA GLY A 120 -4.93 -17.20 -4.09
C GLY A 120 -4.41 -17.58 -2.70
N THR A 121 -4.33 -18.88 -2.39
CA THR A 121 -3.65 -19.40 -1.18
C THR A 121 -2.13 -19.56 -1.41
N LEU A 122 -1.34 -19.75 -0.34
CA LEU A 122 0.08 -20.13 -0.49
C LEU A 122 0.24 -21.42 -1.30
N ARG A 123 -0.69 -22.36 -1.13
CA ARG A 123 -0.72 -23.61 -1.89
C ARG A 123 -0.95 -23.36 -3.38
N GLU A 124 -1.85 -22.43 -3.73
CA GLU A 124 -2.09 -22.05 -5.13
C GLU A 124 -0.90 -21.30 -5.72
N LEU A 125 -0.26 -20.41 -4.96
CA LEU A 125 0.96 -19.72 -5.39
C LEU A 125 2.08 -20.74 -5.67
N TRP A 126 2.31 -21.67 -4.73
CA TRP A 126 3.30 -22.73 -4.87
C TRP A 126 3.01 -23.66 -6.05
N ARG A 127 1.75 -24.07 -6.23
CA ARG A 127 1.33 -24.87 -7.38
C ARG A 127 1.62 -24.17 -8.70
N CYS A 128 1.21 -22.89 -8.81
CA CYS A 128 1.47 -22.07 -10.00
C CYS A 128 2.97 -22.05 -10.32
N TRP A 129 3.80 -21.74 -9.32
CA TRP A 129 5.26 -21.75 -9.44
C TRP A 129 5.81 -23.10 -9.90
N SER A 130 5.32 -24.21 -9.34
CA SER A 130 5.78 -25.56 -9.70
C SER A 130 5.39 -25.99 -11.12
N THR A 131 4.26 -25.52 -11.65
CA THR A 131 3.87 -25.79 -13.05
C THR A 131 4.59 -24.92 -14.06
N PHE A 132 5.09 -23.74 -13.68
CA PHE A 132 5.85 -22.86 -14.58
C PHE A 132 7.20 -23.48 -15.02
N GLY A 133 7.73 -24.46 -14.28
CA GLY A 133 8.98 -25.15 -14.60
C GLY A 133 8.82 -26.52 -15.26
N ALA A 134 7.60 -26.99 -15.50
CA ALA A 134 7.38 -28.28 -16.16
C ALA A 134 7.49 -28.11 -17.68
N PRO A 135 8.33 -28.88 -18.39
CA PRO A 135 8.33 -28.87 -19.85
C PRO A 135 6.94 -29.27 -20.36
N PRO A 136 6.45 -28.66 -21.46
CA PRO A 136 5.19 -29.07 -22.06
C PRO A 136 5.25 -30.57 -22.38
N GLN A 137 4.26 -31.33 -21.92
CA GLN A 137 4.11 -32.72 -22.34
C GLN A 137 3.59 -32.70 -23.77
N ILE A 138 4.51 -32.95 -24.72
CA ILE A 138 4.22 -33.22 -26.13
C ILE A 138 4.34 -34.72 -26.33
#